data_AF-A0A8C1LNG2-F1
#
_entry.id   AF-A0A8C1LNG2-F1
#
_cell.length_a   1.000
_cell.length_b   1.000
_cell.length_c   1.000
_cell.angle_alpha   90.00
_cell.angle_beta   90.00
_cell.angle_gamma   90.00
#
_symmetry.space_group_name_H-M   'P 1'
#
loop_
_entity.id
_entity.type
_entity.pdbx_description
1 polymer ?
#
loop_
_entity_poly.entity_id
_entity_poly.type
_entity_poly.pdbx_seq_one_letter_code
_entity_poly.pdbx_strand_id
1 'polypeptide(L)' 'MARDFKPGDLIFAKMKGYPHWPARIDEIPYGAVKPSNIKFPIFFFGTHET' A
#
# COMPACT_ATOMS: atom_id res chain seq x y z
N MET A 1 -13.87 3.75 11.65
CA MET A 1 -13.79 4.38 10.31
C MET A 1 -12.62 3.79 9.57
N ALA A 2 -12.87 3.03 8.50
CA ALA A 2 -11.80 2.75 7.54
C ALA A 2 -11.42 4.10 6.92
N ARG A 3 -10.15 4.49 7.02
CA ARG A 3 -9.67 5.70 6.37
C ARG A 3 -9.71 5.49 4.86
N ASP A 4 -10.30 6.42 4.13
CA ASP A 4 -10.35 6.41 2.67
C ASP A 4 -8.99 6.78 2.08
N PHE A 5 -8.11 5.79 2.03
CA PHE A 5 -6.80 5.91 1.41
C PHE A 5 -6.88 5.97 -0.12
N LYS A 6 -6.02 6.78 -0.73
CA LYS A 6 -5.97 6.99 -2.19
C LYS A 6 -4.58 6.63 -2.75
N PRO A 7 -4.49 6.27 -4.04
CA PRO A 7 -3.20 6.15 -4.71
C PRO A 7 -2.39 7.45 -4.57
N GLY A 8 -1.10 7.29 -4.26
CA GLY A 8 -0.19 8.39 -3.95
C GLY A 8 -0.08 8.77 -2.47
N ASP A 9 -0.98 8.31 -1.60
CA ASP A 9 -0.91 8.61 -0.17
C ASP A 9 0.36 8.00 0.45
N LEU A 10 1.07 8.80 1.25
CA LEU A 10 2.23 8.37 2.03
C LEU A 10 1.77 7.77 3.36
N ILE A 11 2.25 6.56 3.65
CA ILE A 11 1.84 5.78 4.82
C ILE A 11 3.04 5.12 5.51
N PHE A 12 2.83 4.67 6.74
CA PHE A 12 3.69 3.69 7.38
C PHE A 12 3.01 2.32 7.31
N ALA A 13 3.53 1.46 6.44
CA ALA A 13 3.03 0.09 6.30
C ALA A 13 3.57 -0.81 7.42
N LYS A 14 2.74 -1.76 7.86
CA LYS A 14 3.09 -2.71 8.92
C LYS A 14 3.00 -4.14 8.40
N MET A 15 4.14 -4.81 8.33
CA MET A 15 4.22 -6.27 8.13
C MET A 15 4.61 -6.96 9.44
N LYS A 16 4.25 -8.24 9.57
CA LYS A 16 4.66 -9.07 10.72
C LYS A 16 6.18 -9.25 10.68
N GLY A 17 6.85 -9.04 11.81
CA GLY A 17 8.31 -9.19 11.92
C GLY A 17 9.14 -7.95 11.56
N TYR A 18 8.54 -6.91 10.99
CA TYR A 18 9.22 -5.65 10.62
C TYR A 18 8.71 -4.46 11.43
N PRO A 19 9.52 -3.40 11.63
CA PRO A 19 9.02 -2.15 12.18
C PRO A 19 8.00 -1.50 11.23
N HIS A 20 7.40 -0.40 11.68
CA HIS A 20 6.64 0.46 10.76
C HIS A 20 7.59 0.98 9.68
N TRP A 21 7.25 0.76 8.41
CA TRP A 21 8.12 1.05 7.29
C TRP A 21 7.52 2.13 6.38
N PRO A 22 8.31 3.12 5.90
CA PRO A 22 7.80 4.15 5.00
C PRO A 22 7.39 3.56 3.65
N ALA A 23 6.17 3.87 3.22
CA ALA A 23 5.59 3.34 2.01
C ALA A 23 4.62 4.34 1.37
N ARG A 24 4.17 4.03 0.15
CA ARG A 24 3.07 4.73 -0.51
C ARG A 24 2.04 3.76 -1.07
N ILE A 25 0.83 4.23 -1.27
CA ILE A 25 -0.21 3.45 -1.95
C ILE A 25 -0.03 3.62 -3.45
N ASP A 26 0.04 2.50 -4.14
CA ASP A 26 0.22 2.48 -5.60
C ASP A 26 -1.13 2.45 -6.32
N GLU A 27 -1.11 2.62 -7.64
CA GLU A 27 -2.34 2.50 -8.43
C GLU A 27 -2.65 1.03 -8.69
N ILE A 28 -3.94 0.67 -8.71
CA ILE A 28 -4.33 -0.68 -9.13
C ILE A 28 -4.10 -0.76 -10.65
N PRO A 29 -3.26 -1.69 -11.14
CA PRO A 29 -2.99 -1.78 -12.57
C PRO A 29 -4.27 -2.06 -13.36
N TYR A 30 -4.37 -1.45 -14.54
CA TYR A 30 -5.54 -1.52 -15.40
C TYR A 30 -5.83 -2.97 -15.82
N GLY A 31 -6.96 -3.52 -15.37
CA GLY A 31 -7.36 -4.91 -15.61
C GLY A 31 -7.16 -5.86 -14.42
N ALA A 32 -6.53 -5.43 -13.33
CA ALA A 32 -6.51 -6.22 -12.10
C ALA A 32 -7.88 -6.18 -11.42
N VAL A 33 -8.32 -7.34 -10.93
CA VAL A 33 -9.53 -7.45 -10.12
C VAL A 33 -9.36 -6.51 -8.92
N LYS A 34 -10.28 -5.55 -8.75
CA LYS A 34 -10.25 -4.64 -7.61
C LYS A 34 -10.10 -5.49 -6.34
N PRO A 35 -8.99 -5.37 -5.61
CA PRO A 35 -8.86 -6.07 -4.34
C PRO A 35 -10.05 -5.68 -3.47
N SER A 36 -10.59 -6.63 -2.71
CA SER A 36 -11.64 -6.37 -1.72
C SER A 36 -11.27 -5.11 -0.93
N ASN A 37 -12.26 -4.27 -0.59
CA ASN A 37 -12.24 -2.87 -0.10
C ASN A 37 -11.26 -2.50 1.05
N ILE A 38 -10.35 -3.41 1.42
CA ILE A 38 -9.43 -3.36 2.56
C ILE A 38 -7.98 -3.59 2.11
N LYS A 39 -7.71 -4.12 0.90
CA LYS A 39 -6.34 -4.36 0.43
C LYS A 39 -5.94 -3.32 -0.62
N PHE A 40 -4.95 -2.50 -0.29
CA PHE A 40 -4.33 -1.55 -1.22
C PHE A 40 -3.00 -2.12 -1.73
N PRO A 41 -2.64 -1.89 -3.00
CA PRO A 41 -1.26 -2.10 -3.44
C PRO A 41 -0.34 -1.08 -2.74
N ILE A 42 0.81 -1.53 -2.23
CA ILE A 42 1.72 -0.71 -1.41
C ILE A 42 3.13 -0.86 -1.96
N PHE A 43 3.80 0.27 -2.18
CA PHE A 43 5.23 0.35 -2.53
C PHE A 43 6.05 0.72 -1.29
N PHE A 44 7.07 -0.07 -0.94
CA PHE A 44 7.95 0.17 0.21
C PHE A 44 9.21 0.94 -0.22
N PHE A 45 9.46 2.08 0.42
CA PHE A 45 10.66 2.88 0.11
C PHE A 45 11.92 2.20 0.62
N GLY A 46 13.04 2.39 -0.09
CA GLY A 46 14.36 1.93 0.33
C GLY A 46 14.65 0.45 0.07
N THR A 47 13.65 -0.42 -0.07
CA THR A 47 13.87 -1.83 -0.46
C THR A 47 13.77 -2.05 -1.98
N HIS A 48 13.19 -1.10 -2.72
CA HIS A 48 12.92 -1.19 -4.18
C HIS A 48 12.15 -2.46 -4.59
N GLU A 49 11.48 -3.13 -3.65
CA GLU A 49 10.58 -4.24 -3.97
C GLU A 49 9.30 -3.68 -4.61
N THR A 50 9.04 -4.08 -5.86
CA THR A 50 7.79 -3.82 -6.61
C THR A 50 7.06 -5.13 -6.83
#